data_AF-A0A7V7HF71-F1
#
_entry.id   AF-A0A7V7HF71-F1
#
_cell.length_a   1.000
_cell.length_b   1.000
_cell.length_c   1.000
_cell.angle_alpha   90.00
_cell.angle_beta   90.00
_cell.angle_gamma   90.00
#
_symmetry.space_group_name_H-M   'P 1'
#
loop_
_entity.id
_entity.type
_entity.pdbx_description
1 polymer ?
#
loop_
_entity_poly.entity_id
_entity_poly.type
_entity_poly.pdbx_seq_one_letter_code
_entity_poly.pdbx_strand_id
1 'polypeptide(L)'
;MAYGYCYDENGKFTEMIRLEEKPIYEKQTFYREELKEIVTEEKLCELHQSIQDGTYVPDQEDAEEPISKYDCPDCVMANVEYEPIRVPYQEDVVIGYEPDIPENCTLEVCPWLGYEPVFKDGKWVKTVEPEPVEPQPEEPSELEILKKQMELMQKAMDEMIIAGIE
;
A
#
# COMPACT_ATOMS: atom_id res chain seq x y z
N MET A 1 6.29 -8.78 2.08
CA MET A 1 6.57 -9.61 3.29
C MET A 1 7.96 -9.33 3.84
N ALA A 2 8.08 -8.34 4.72
CA ALA A 2 9.31 -8.02 5.44
C ALA A 2 9.27 -8.60 6.86
N TYR A 3 10.44 -8.84 7.44
CA TYR A 3 10.59 -9.22 8.84
C TYR A 3 11.27 -8.10 9.61
N GLY A 4 10.76 -7.82 10.81
CA GLY A 4 11.36 -6.90 11.76
C GLY A 4 12.14 -7.67 12.82
N TYR A 5 13.36 -7.22 13.10
CA TYR A 5 14.20 -7.73 14.18
C TYR A 5 14.08 -6.77 15.35
N CYS A 6 13.40 -7.22 16.41
CA CYS A 6 13.07 -6.38 17.54
C CYS A 6 14.10 -6.49 18.66
N TYR A 7 14.17 -5.43 19.46
CA TYR A 7 15.09 -5.32 20.58
C TYR A 7 14.39 -4.74 21.81
N ASP A 8 14.97 -5.02 22.98
CA ASP A 8 14.52 -4.47 24.26
C ASP A 8 15.09 -3.06 24.52
N GLU A 9 14.77 -2.48 25.67
CA GLU A 9 15.27 -1.15 26.10
C GLU A 9 16.81 -1.08 26.21
N ASN A 10 17.49 -2.22 26.34
CA ASN A 10 18.94 -2.32 26.39
C ASN A 10 19.57 -2.58 25.01
N GLY A 11 18.75 -2.65 23.95
CA GLY A 11 19.15 -2.98 22.59
C GLY A 11 19.40 -4.47 22.35
N LYS A 12 19.04 -5.37 23.28
CA LYS A 12 19.21 -6.81 23.07
C LYS A 12 18.12 -7.36 22.17
N PHE A 13 18.50 -8.23 21.23
CA PHE A 13 17.55 -8.92 20.38
C PHE A 13 16.52 -9.69 21.20
N THR A 14 15.25 -9.52 20.85
CA THR A 14 14.12 -10.20 21.50
C THR A 14 13.51 -11.24 20.57
N GLU A 15 13.00 -10.78 19.42
CA GLU A 15 12.28 -11.64 18.49
C GLU A 15 12.30 -11.11 17.05
N MET A 16 11.94 -12.00 16.13
CA MET A 16 11.72 -11.67 14.72
C MET A 16 10.22 -11.74 14.43
N ILE A 17 9.62 -10.61 14.07
CA ILE A 17 8.19 -10.50 13.76
C ILE A 17 7.98 -10.32 12.26
N ARG A 18 6.82 -10.77 11.75
CA ARG A 18 6.36 -10.38 10.40
C ARG A 18 5.80 -8.97 10.49
N LEU A 19 6.24 -8.11 9.58
CA LEU A 19 5.74 -6.74 9.52
C LEU A 19 4.51 -6.67 8.63
N GLU A 20 3.49 -5.96 9.11
CA GLU A 20 2.34 -5.57 8.31
C GLU A 20 2.78 -4.51 7.29
N GLU A 21 2.05 -4.41 6.19
CA GLU A 21 2.29 -3.39 5.17
C GLU A 21 1.24 -2.30 5.32
N LYS A 22 1.67 -1.04 5.36
CA LYS A 22 0.79 0.13 5.37
C LYS A 22 0.80 0.81 4.00
N PRO A 23 -0.36 1.31 3.53
CA PRO A 23 -0.44 2.03 2.26
C PRO A 23 0.24 3.40 2.35
N ILE A 24 0.92 3.78 1.28
CA ILE A 24 1.45 5.12 1.04
C ILE A 24 0.45 5.87 0.18
N TYR A 25 -0.03 7.02 0.66
CA TYR A 25 -1.01 7.85 -0.02
C TYR A 25 -0.36 9.04 -0.73
N GLU A 26 -0.86 9.36 -1.92
CA GLU A 26 -0.51 10.59 -2.64
C GLU A 26 -1.79 11.30 -3.11
N LYS A 27 -1.85 12.62 -2.91
CA LYS A 27 -2.96 13.43 -3.38
C LYS A 27 -2.89 13.61 -4.88
N GLN A 28 -3.86 13.04 -5.59
CA GLN A 28 -4.00 13.22 -7.03
C GLN A 28 -5.24 14.06 -7.36
N THR A 29 -5.15 14.82 -8.46
CA THR A 29 -6.27 15.62 -8.96
C THR A 29 -7.01 14.85 -10.05
N PHE A 30 -8.29 14.62 -9.81
CA PHE A 30 -9.22 14.00 -10.75
C PHE A 30 -10.21 15.03 -11.26
N TYR A 31 -10.94 14.68 -12.31
CA TYR A 31 -11.98 15.54 -12.89
C TYR A 31 -13.27 14.75 -12.95
N ARG A 32 -14.35 15.32 -12.43
CA ARG A 32 -15.70 14.80 -12.63
C ARG A 32 -16.49 15.74 -13.54
N GLU A 33 -17.40 15.16 -14.29
CA GLU A 33 -18.33 15.92 -15.12
C GLU A 33 -19.56 16.28 -14.27
N GLU A 34 -19.89 17.57 -14.26
CA GLU A 34 -21.10 18.09 -13.63
C GLU A 34 -21.89 18.89 -14.67
N LEU A 35 -23.22 18.90 -14.57
CA LEU A 35 -24.05 19.78 -15.39
C LEU A 35 -24.18 21.13 -14.68
N LYS A 36 -23.73 22.18 -15.36
CA LYS A 36 -23.92 23.56 -14.91
C LYS A 36 -25.16 24.15 -15.57
N GLU A 37 -26.05 24.68 -14.75
CA GLU A 37 -27.22 25.42 -15.20
C GLU A 37 -26.80 26.81 -15.69
N ILE A 38 -27.19 27.14 -16.92
CA ILE A 38 -27.00 28.46 -17.53
C ILE A 38 -28.39 29.04 -17.75
N VAL A 39 -28.70 30.08 -16.96
CA VAL A 39 -30.00 30.75 -17.02
C VAL A 39 -29.86 32.00 -17.88
N THR A 40 -30.62 32.05 -18.97
CA THR A 40 -30.83 33.24 -19.77
C THR A 40 -32.12 33.90 -19.30
N GLU A 41 -32.04 35.12 -18.80
CA GLU A 41 -33.21 35.91 -18.39
C GLU A 41 -33.95 36.46 -19.61
N GLU A 42 -35.29 36.55 -19.51
CA GLU A 42 -36.11 37.18 -20.55
C GLU A 42 -35.78 38.67 -20.65
N LYS A 43 -35.52 39.14 -21.86
CA LYS A 43 -35.36 40.57 -22.17
C LYS A 43 -36.20 40.89 -23.40
N LEU A 44 -37.29 41.60 -23.19
CA LEU A 44 -38.17 42.05 -24.28
C LEU A 44 -37.62 43.33 -24.90
N CYS A 45 -37.84 43.52 -26.20
CA CYS A 45 -37.61 44.80 -26.85
C CYS A 45 -38.66 45.83 -26.39
N GLU A 46 -38.44 47.12 -26.66
CA GLU A 46 -39.31 48.21 -26.20
C GLU A 46 -40.79 48.00 -26.60
N LEU A 47 -41.03 47.49 -27.80
CA LEU A 47 -42.37 47.18 -28.30
C LEU A 47 -43.05 46.10 -27.45
N HIS A 48 -42.42 44.92 -27.30
CA HIS A 48 -43.01 43.82 -26.53
C HIS A 48 -43.09 44.10 -25.04
N GLN A 49 -42.17 44.91 -24.52
CA GLN A 49 -42.25 45.44 -23.16
C GLN A 49 -43.50 46.33 -23.02
N SER A 50 -43.74 47.26 -23.95
CA SER A 50 -44.93 48.12 -23.92
C SER A 50 -46.26 47.36 -24.07
N ILE A 51 -46.25 46.24 -24.79
CA ILE A 51 -47.40 45.34 -24.90
C ILE A 51 -47.64 44.60 -23.58
N GLN A 52 -46.58 44.09 -22.94
CA GLN A 52 -46.66 43.44 -21.64
C GLN A 52 -47.12 44.41 -20.54
N ASP A 53 -46.65 45.66 -20.58
CA ASP A 53 -46.99 46.72 -19.64
C ASP A 53 -48.37 47.35 -19.91
N GLY A 54 -49.01 46.99 -21.03
CA GLY A 54 -50.34 47.49 -21.42
C GLY A 54 -50.34 48.96 -21.89
N THR A 55 -49.18 49.50 -22.22
CA THR A 55 -49.01 50.89 -22.68
C THR A 55 -48.93 51.03 -24.20
N TYR A 56 -48.99 49.91 -24.94
CA TYR A 56 -48.97 49.91 -26.39
C TYR A 56 -50.22 50.57 -26.98
N VAL A 57 -50.01 51.53 -27.89
CA VAL A 57 -51.08 52.19 -28.66
C VAL A 57 -50.78 51.96 -30.14
N PRO A 58 -51.68 51.29 -30.89
CA PRO A 58 -51.49 51.11 -32.33
C PRO A 58 -51.63 52.45 -33.06
N ASP A 59 -50.74 52.71 -34.01
CA ASP A 59 -50.69 54.00 -34.72
C ASP A 59 -51.91 54.23 -35.66
N GLN A 60 -52.63 53.18 -36.07
CA GLN A 60 -53.78 53.24 -37.01
C GLN A 60 -54.81 52.11 -36.74
N GLU A 61 -56.09 52.31 -37.07
CA GLU A 61 -57.18 51.31 -36.87
C GLU A 61 -57.01 50.03 -37.70
N ASP A 62 -56.25 50.07 -38.81
CA ASP A 62 -55.96 48.93 -39.69
C ASP A 62 -54.51 48.42 -39.57
N ALA A 63 -53.80 48.75 -38.48
CA ALA A 63 -52.41 48.33 -38.29
C ALA A 63 -52.30 46.80 -38.12
N GLU A 64 -51.30 46.18 -38.76
CA GLU A 64 -51.00 44.75 -38.58
C GLU A 64 -50.69 44.46 -37.10
N GLU A 65 -51.15 43.30 -36.61
CA GLU A 65 -50.84 42.87 -35.25
C GLU A 65 -49.33 42.77 -35.06
N PRO A 66 -48.80 43.23 -33.90
CA PRO A 66 -47.38 43.13 -33.62
C PRO A 66 -46.94 41.66 -33.66
N ILE A 67 -45.75 41.40 -34.21
CA ILE A 67 -45.17 40.05 -34.26
C ILE A 67 -45.13 39.43 -32.85
N SER A 68 -45.22 38.11 -32.75
CA SER A 68 -45.09 37.40 -31.48
C SER A 68 -43.71 37.65 -30.85
N LYS A 69 -43.65 37.78 -29.51
CA LYS A 69 -42.37 37.90 -28.79
C LYS A 69 -41.45 36.70 -28.99
N TYR A 70 -42.00 35.52 -29.30
CA TYR A 70 -41.24 34.29 -29.58
C TYR A 70 -40.62 34.27 -30.97
N ASP A 71 -41.14 35.08 -31.89
CA ASP A 71 -40.68 35.19 -33.27
C ASP A 71 -39.95 36.53 -33.51
N CYS A 72 -39.76 37.32 -32.46
CA CYS A 72 -39.10 38.62 -32.51
C CYS A 72 -37.57 38.45 -32.33
N PRO A 73 -36.75 38.85 -33.31
CA PRO A 73 -35.29 38.72 -33.22
C PRO A 73 -34.67 39.63 -32.14
N ASP A 74 -35.38 40.69 -31.75
CA ASP A 74 -34.93 41.64 -30.72
C ASP A 74 -35.35 41.23 -29.30
N CYS A 75 -36.16 40.19 -29.15
CA CYS A 75 -36.52 39.62 -27.85
C CYS A 75 -35.61 38.45 -27.51
N VAL A 76 -35.07 38.45 -26.29
CA VAL A 76 -34.40 37.29 -25.70
C VAL A 76 -35.38 36.58 -24.80
N MET A 77 -35.66 35.31 -25.11
CA MET A 77 -36.58 34.51 -24.33
C MET A 77 -35.87 33.85 -23.15
N ALA A 78 -36.56 33.75 -22.01
CA ALA A 78 -36.03 33.01 -20.89
C ALA A 78 -35.76 31.56 -21.29
N ASN A 79 -34.56 31.09 -21.00
CA ASN A 79 -34.14 29.73 -21.32
C ASN A 79 -33.20 29.22 -20.23
N VAL A 80 -33.25 27.91 -19.98
CA VAL A 80 -32.32 27.21 -19.10
C VAL A 80 -31.61 26.14 -19.91
N GLU A 81 -30.31 26.29 -20.03
CA GLU A 81 -29.43 25.33 -20.70
C GLU A 81 -28.57 24.60 -19.66
N TYR A 82 -28.17 23.38 -19.98
CA TYR A 82 -27.27 22.59 -19.14
C TYR A 82 -26.01 22.28 -19.95
N GLU A 83 -24.87 22.77 -19.48
CA GLU A 83 -23.58 22.47 -20.09
C GLU A 83 -22.74 21.57 -19.19
N PRO A 84 -22.11 20.50 -19.74
CA PRO A 84 -21.18 19.68 -18.99
C PRO A 84 -19.89 20.45 -18.72
N ILE A 85 -19.54 20.61 -17.44
CA ILE A 85 -18.29 21.20 -16.99
C ILE A 85 -17.40 20.13 -16.33
N ARG A 86 -16.08 20.30 -16.43
CA ARG A 86 -15.11 19.44 -15.75
C ARG A 86 -14.66 20.10 -14.46
N VAL A 87 -15.08 19.55 -13.32
CA VAL A 87 -14.75 20.06 -11.99
C VAL A 87 -13.59 19.25 -11.42
N PRO A 88 -12.44 19.87 -11.09
CA PRO A 88 -11.34 19.17 -10.44
C PRO A 88 -11.67 18.87 -8.98
N TYR A 89 -11.27 17.69 -8.51
CA TYR A 89 -11.30 17.32 -7.10
C TYR A 89 -10.04 16.53 -6.72
N GLN A 90 -9.72 16.50 -5.43
CA GLN A 90 -8.55 15.79 -4.91
C GLN A 90 -8.96 14.52 -4.18
N GLU A 91 -8.21 13.45 -4.39
CA GLU A 91 -8.41 12.18 -3.71
C GLU A 91 -7.04 11.59 -3.33
N ASP A 92 -6.98 10.97 -2.14
CA ASP A 92 -5.79 10.27 -1.67
C ASP A 92 -5.73 8.89 -2.33
N VAL A 93 -4.75 8.70 -3.22
CA VAL A 93 -4.56 7.47 -3.98
C VAL A 93 -3.43 6.66 -3.36
N VAL A 94 -3.63 5.36 -3.19
CA VAL A 94 -2.57 4.45 -2.73
C VAL A 94 -1.56 4.27 -3.86
N ILE A 95 -0.35 4.78 -3.68
CA ILE A 95 0.75 4.68 -4.66
C ILE A 95 1.70 3.51 -4.39
N GLY A 96 1.65 2.94 -3.19
CA GLY A 96 2.53 1.85 -2.80
C GLY A 96 2.24 1.37 -1.39
N TYR A 97 3.07 0.44 -0.93
CA TYR A 97 3.00 -0.13 0.40
C TYR A 97 4.40 -0.16 1.01
N GLU A 98 4.50 0.17 2.28
CA GLU A 98 5.74 0.08 3.06
C GLU A 98 5.52 -0.76 4.32
N PRO A 99 6.56 -1.45 4.86
CA PRO A 99 6.41 -2.16 6.12
C PRO A 99 6.15 -1.18 7.26
N ASP A 100 5.17 -1.48 8.10
CA ASP A 100 4.91 -0.76 9.33
C ASP A 100 5.80 -1.30 10.44
N ILE A 101 6.94 -0.63 10.64
CA ILE A 101 7.99 -1.07 11.56
C ILE A 101 7.70 -0.48 12.95
N PRO A 102 7.50 -1.30 14.00
CA PRO A 102 7.41 -0.80 15.37
C PRO A 102 8.69 -0.09 15.80
N GLU A 103 8.58 0.87 16.72
CA GLU A 103 9.71 1.70 17.17
C GLU A 103 10.90 0.88 17.69
N ASN A 104 10.63 -0.25 18.34
CA ASN A 104 11.65 -1.13 18.91
C ASN A 104 12.12 -2.24 17.94
N CYS A 105 11.88 -2.08 16.64
CA CYS A 105 12.26 -3.05 15.62
C CYS A 105 13.03 -2.39 14.47
N THR A 106 13.81 -3.20 13.75
CA THR A 106 14.58 -2.77 12.58
C THR A 106 14.43 -3.76 11.43
N LEU A 107 14.60 -3.30 10.19
CA LEU A 107 14.74 -4.17 9.01
C LEU A 107 16.15 -4.77 8.89
N GLU A 108 17.11 -4.29 9.69
CA GLU A 108 18.46 -4.83 9.72
C GLU A 108 18.48 -6.20 10.41
N VAL A 109 18.96 -7.20 9.69
CA VAL A 109 19.05 -8.58 10.18
C VAL A 109 19.97 -8.65 11.40
N CYS A 110 19.44 -9.17 12.51
CA CYS A 110 20.24 -9.41 13.71
C CYS A 110 21.38 -10.39 13.40
N PRO A 111 22.64 -10.05 13.75
CA PRO A 111 23.75 -10.98 13.70
C PRO A 111 23.49 -12.23 14.56
N TRP A 112 24.32 -13.26 14.38
CA TRP A 112 24.25 -14.45 15.21
C TRP A 112 24.35 -14.10 16.71
N LEU A 113 23.46 -14.67 17.51
CA LEU A 113 23.32 -14.34 18.93
C LEU A 113 24.57 -14.69 19.77
N GLY A 114 25.44 -15.58 19.27
CA GLY A 114 26.72 -15.88 19.93
C GLY A 114 27.72 -14.71 19.92
N TYR A 115 27.51 -13.68 19.10
CA TYR A 115 28.26 -12.42 19.19
C TYR A 115 27.70 -11.44 20.25
N GLU A 116 26.63 -11.85 20.95
CA GLU A 116 25.83 -11.00 21.83
C GLU A 116 25.55 -9.62 21.20
N PRO A 117 24.89 -9.58 20.03
CA PRO A 117 24.69 -8.33 19.32
C PRO A 117 23.76 -7.40 20.12
N VAL A 118 24.11 -6.13 20.16
CA VAL A 118 23.32 -5.06 20.78
C VAL A 118 23.02 -3.98 19.75
N PHE A 119 21.75 -3.63 19.60
CA PHE A 119 21.28 -2.57 18.72
C PHE A 119 21.55 -1.20 19.35
N LYS A 120 22.43 -0.42 18.73
CA LYS A 120 22.79 0.94 19.17
C LYS A 120 23.00 1.82 17.95
N ASP A 121 22.61 3.08 18.05
CA ASP A 121 22.77 4.08 16.98
C ASP A 121 22.20 3.63 15.62
N GLY A 122 21.09 2.90 15.67
CA GLY A 122 20.39 2.41 14.48
C GLY A 122 21.03 1.19 13.79
N LYS A 123 21.99 0.50 14.43
CA LYS A 123 22.66 -0.68 13.86
C LYS A 123 22.95 -1.77 14.90
N TRP A 124 23.12 -3.01 14.44
CA TRP A 124 23.57 -4.10 15.30
C TRP A 124 25.09 -4.07 15.51
N VAL A 125 25.51 -4.02 16.77
CA VAL A 125 26.93 -4.07 17.17
C VAL A 125 27.23 -5.41 17.81
N LYS A 126 28.16 -6.18 17.24
CA LYS A 126 28.70 -7.41 17.85
C LYS A 126 29.55 -7.02 19.06
N THR A 127 29.24 -7.56 20.24
CA THR A 127 29.92 -7.16 21.48
C THR A 127 30.91 -8.20 21.99
N VAL A 128 30.73 -9.46 21.61
CA VAL A 128 31.60 -10.58 22.01
C VAL A 128 32.11 -11.29 20.75
N GLU A 129 33.37 -11.69 20.76
CA GLU A 129 33.91 -12.60 19.76
C GLU A 129 33.74 -14.03 20.30
N PRO A 130 32.96 -14.89 19.63
CA PRO A 130 32.67 -16.23 20.12
C PRO A 130 33.94 -17.07 20.09
N GLU A 131 34.22 -17.77 21.18
CA GLU A 131 35.33 -18.71 21.21
C GLU A 131 35.10 -19.81 20.16
N PRO A 132 36.15 -20.19 19.39
CA PRO A 132 36.04 -21.30 18.47
C PRO A 132 35.70 -22.57 19.25
N VAL A 133 34.54 -23.16 18.97
CA VAL A 133 34.20 -24.48 19.51
C VAL A 133 35.15 -25.47 18.87
N GLU A 134 36.10 -26.01 19.65
CA GLU A 134 36.92 -27.12 19.18
C GLU A 134 35.99 -28.26 18.76
N PRO A 135 36.20 -28.88 17.59
CA PRO A 135 35.40 -30.01 17.18
C PRO A 135 35.54 -31.08 18.27
N GLN A 136 34.42 -31.39 18.93
CA GLN A 136 34.41 -32.53 19.85
C GLN A 136 34.85 -33.76 19.05
N PRO A 137 35.74 -34.61 19.59
CA PRO A 137 36.13 -35.83 18.90
C PRO A 137 34.87 -36.58 18.48
N GLU A 138 34.74 -36.88 17.20
CA GLU A 138 33.60 -37.61 16.66
C GLU A 138 33.44 -38.89 17.49
N GLU A 139 32.30 -39.03 18.18
CA GLU A 139 31.97 -40.32 18.78
C GLU A 139 31.96 -41.35 17.65
N PRO A 140 32.60 -42.52 17.84
CA PRO A 140 32.68 -43.51 16.78
C PRO A 140 31.28 -43.83 16.31
N SER A 141 31.07 -43.80 14.99
CA SER A 141 29.75 -44.02 14.44
C SER A 141 29.20 -45.39 14.89
N GLU A 142 27.88 -45.54 14.95
CA GLU A 142 27.25 -46.83 15.30
C GLU A 142 27.78 -47.97 14.42
N LEU A 143 28.13 -47.68 13.16
CA LEU A 143 28.75 -48.62 12.23
C LEU A 143 30.18 -49.02 12.63
N GLU A 144 31.00 -48.09 13.12
CA GLU A 144 32.35 -48.40 13.62
C GLU A 144 32.30 -49.21 14.91
N ILE A 145 31.36 -48.87 15.80
CA ILE A 145 31.08 -49.65 17.01
C ILE A 145 30.66 -51.07 16.63
N LEU A 146 29.73 -51.21 15.67
CA LEU A 146 29.25 -52.51 15.20
C LEU A 146 30.35 -53.33 14.52
N LYS A 147 31.18 -52.71 13.67
CA LYS A 147 32.33 -53.37 13.05
C LYS A 147 33.31 -53.91 14.09
N LYS A 148 33.63 -53.10 15.10
CA LYS A 148 34.52 -53.51 16.21
C LYS A 148 33.92 -54.66 17.01
N GLN A 149 32.61 -54.65 17.26
CA GLN A 149 31.93 -55.76 17.92
C GLN A 149 31.96 -57.05 17.08
N MET A 150 31.74 -56.95 15.76
CA MET A 150 31.83 -58.10 14.86
C MET A 150 33.25 -58.68 14.79
N GLU A 151 34.28 -57.82 14.73
CA GLU A 151 35.67 -58.24 14.73
C GLU A 151 36.06 -58.97 16.02
N LEU A 152 35.63 -58.44 17.18
CA LEU A 152 35.82 -59.10 18.48
C LEU A 152 35.11 -60.46 18.53
N MET A 153 33.90 -60.56 17.98
CA MET A 153 33.14 -61.82 17.92
C MET A 153 33.82 -62.85 17.00
N GLN A 154 34.32 -62.42 15.83
CA GLN A 154 35.07 -63.28 14.91
C GLN A 154 36.33 -63.82 15.57
N LYS A 155 37.11 -62.94 16.23
CA LYS A 155 38.32 -63.36 16.94
C LYS A 155 38.04 -64.38 18.04
N ALA A 156 36.97 -64.19 18.82
CA ALA A 156 36.57 -65.14 19.84
C ALA A 156 36.15 -66.50 19.26
N MET A 157 35.49 -66.52 18.09
CA MET A 157 35.16 -67.76 17.39
C MET A 157 36.41 -68.47 16.87
N ASP A 158 37.35 -67.75 16.27
CA ASP A 158 38.61 -68.32 15.78
C ASP A 158 39.44 -68.93 16.93
N GLU A 159 39.54 -68.25 18.07
CA GLU A 159 40.23 -68.77 19.26
C GLU A 159 39.58 -70.06 19.79
N MET A 160 38.24 -70.16 19.79
CA MET A 160 37.53 -71.38 20.18
C MET A 160 37.72 -72.53 19.18
N ILE A 161 37.77 -72.24 17.88
CA ILE A 161 38.02 -73.25 16.84
C ILE A 161 39.44 -73.79 16.97
N ILE A 162 40.43 -72.92 17.18
CA ILE A 162 41.83 -73.31 17.37
C ILE A 162 41.97 -74.16 18.65
N ALA A 163 41.36 -73.75 19.76
CA ALA A 163 41.39 -74.51 21.01
C ALA A 163 40.62 -75.84 20.97
N GLY A 164 39.67 -76.00 20.05
CA GLY A 164 38.89 -77.24 19.87
C GLY A 164 39.51 -78.25 18.90
N ILE A 165 40.60 -77.90 18.22
CA ILE A 165 41.32 -78.75 17.25
C ILE A 165 42.58 -79.40 17.89
N GLU A 166 42.92 -79.05 19.14
CA GLU A 166 43.95 -79.73 19.95
C GLU A 166 43.42 -80.97 20.70
#